data_AF-A0AAF1KWX4-F1
#
_entry.id   AF-A0AAF1KWX4-F1
#
_cell.length_a   1.000
_cell.length_b   1.000
_cell.length_c   1.000
_cell.angle_alpha   90.00
_cell.angle_beta   90.00
_cell.angle_gamma   90.00
#
_symmetry.space_group_name_H-M   'P 1'
#
loop_
_entity.id
_entity.type
_entity.pdbx_description
1 polymer ?
#
loop_
_entity_poly.entity_id
_entity_poly.type
_entity_poly.pdbx_seq_one_letter_code
_entity_poly.pdbx_strand_id
1 'polypeptide(L)'
;MGIRKPTLSVGEARRLSAARLEIVHPHLPVAPQSLARAQPREKLDEEDRRPSIAIAKRHHRPARQSILTVDALSPTTAPEKMQIFLSARPPAPEVSEIYDNLIRQYSPSKSLQMILRRALGDFENMLADGSFRAAPKSYPIPQTNSEKSIIVQTSRMFPVPLLEVARNHFDPLGLETTRAFGHKLATAALASFFAGEKTTKR
;
A
#
# COMPACT_ATOMS: atom_id res chain seq x y z
N MET A 1 -14.48 35.58 -22.03
CA MET A 1 -15.68 34.92 -21.50
C MET A 1 -15.35 34.31 -20.14
N GLY A 2 -15.81 34.92 -19.04
CA GLY A 2 -15.54 34.42 -17.68
C GLY A 2 -16.56 33.36 -17.27
N ILE A 3 -16.11 32.19 -16.83
CA ILE A 3 -16.96 31.15 -16.26
C ILE A 3 -17.40 31.59 -14.86
N ARG A 4 -18.70 31.82 -14.65
CA ARG A 4 -19.26 32.13 -13.33
C ARG A 4 -19.47 30.83 -12.55
N LYS A 5 -18.92 30.76 -11.33
CA LYS A 5 -19.17 29.64 -10.40
C LYS A 5 -20.60 29.75 -9.85
N PRO A 6 -21.40 28.68 -9.87
CA PRO A 6 -22.71 28.69 -9.22
C PRO A 6 -22.53 28.69 -7.70
N THR A 7 -23.06 29.71 -7.04
CA THR A 7 -23.15 29.82 -5.58
C THR A 7 -24.42 29.11 -5.11
N LEU A 8 -24.41 27.78 -5.14
CA LEU A 8 -25.47 27.00 -4.50
C LEU A 8 -25.09 26.77 -3.04
N SER A 9 -26.01 27.10 -2.13
CA SER A 9 -25.87 26.76 -0.72
C SER A 9 -25.96 25.24 -0.53
N VAL A 10 -25.23 24.71 0.46
CA VAL A 10 -25.23 23.28 0.81
C VAL A 10 -26.66 22.75 1.03
N GLY A 11 -27.57 23.59 1.53
CA GLY A 11 -28.98 23.25 1.71
C GLY A 11 -29.73 23.02 0.39
N GLU A 12 -29.47 23.84 -0.63
CA GLU A 12 -30.12 23.72 -1.95
C GLU A 12 -29.56 22.53 -2.74
N ALA A 13 -28.24 22.31 -2.67
CA ALA A 13 -27.60 21.14 -3.30
C ALA A 13 -28.17 19.82 -2.74
N ARG A 14 -28.46 19.77 -1.43
CA ARG A 14 -29.07 18.60 -0.79
C ARG A 14 -30.51 18.38 -1.22
N ARG A 15 -31.30 19.44 -1.39
CA ARG A 15 -32.69 19.34 -1.89
C ARG A 15 -32.75 18.86 -3.35
N LEU A 16 -31.89 19.38 -4.23
CA LEU A 16 -31.84 18.94 -5.63
C LEU A 16 -31.36 17.48 -5.77
N SER A 17 -30.49 17.02 -4.88
CA SER A 17 -30.05 15.62 -4.86
C SER A 17 -31.16 14.67 -4.41
N ALA A 18 -31.98 15.08 -3.44
CA ALA A 18 -33.11 14.28 -2.95
C ALA A 18 -34.24 14.17 -4.00
N ALA A 19 -34.53 15.25 -4.73
CA ALA A 19 -35.54 15.24 -5.80
C ALA A 19 -35.14 14.37 -7.01
N ARG A 20 -33.85 14.02 -7.16
CA ARG A 20 -33.33 13.22 -8.28
C ARG A 20 -33.51 11.71 -8.10
N LEU A 21 -33.95 11.26 -6.93
CA LEU A 21 -34.14 9.85 -6.59
C LEU A 21 -35.58 9.33 -6.80
N GLU A 22 -36.54 10.18 -7.20
CA GLU A 22 -37.95 9.78 -7.30
C GLU A 22 -38.42 9.30 -8.69
N ILE A 23 -37.54 9.22 -9.69
CA ILE A 23 -37.88 8.67 -11.02
C ILE A 23 -37.03 7.43 -11.25
N VAL A 24 -37.43 6.30 -10.69
CA VAL A 24 -37.38 4.94 -11.27
C VAL A 24 -37.90 3.94 -10.21
N HIS A 25 -39.10 3.43 -10.51
CA HIS A 25 -39.73 2.15 -10.10
C HIS A 25 -40.96 2.15 -9.15
N PRO A 26 -42.04 1.42 -9.54
CA PRO A 26 -43.37 1.51 -8.93
C PRO A 26 -43.67 0.39 -7.90
N HIS A 27 -44.64 0.70 -7.02
CA HIS A 27 -45.55 -0.20 -6.26
C HIS A 27 -44.93 -1.17 -5.21
N LEU A 28 -44.92 -0.84 -3.89
CA LEU A 28 -45.97 -0.96 -2.83
C LEU A 28 -46.10 -2.39 -2.21
N PRO A 29 -46.58 -2.60 -0.95
CA PRO A 29 -46.58 -1.76 0.27
C PRO A 29 -46.34 -2.52 1.63
N VAL A 30 -46.46 -1.75 2.74
CA VAL A 30 -46.88 -2.12 4.12
C VAL A 30 -45.81 -2.17 5.25
N ALA A 31 -45.45 -0.97 5.77
CA ALA A 31 -45.71 -0.40 7.13
C ALA A 31 -45.54 -1.23 8.43
N PRO A 32 -45.48 -0.62 9.65
CA PRO A 32 -44.88 0.67 10.08
C PRO A 32 -44.14 0.61 11.46
N GLN A 33 -43.54 1.75 11.86
CA GLN A 33 -43.51 2.36 13.22
C GLN A 33 -42.17 2.65 13.91
N SER A 34 -42.17 3.86 14.53
CA SER A 34 -41.35 4.36 15.65
C SER A 34 -40.22 5.34 15.25
N LEU A 35 -40.45 6.65 15.13
CA LEU A 35 -40.54 7.69 16.18
C LEU A 35 -39.38 7.68 17.19
N ALA A 36 -38.36 8.52 16.95
CA ALA A 36 -37.68 9.25 18.02
C ALA A 36 -36.90 10.45 17.46
N ARG A 37 -37.47 11.62 17.72
CA ARG A 37 -36.95 12.97 17.51
C ARG A 37 -36.21 13.39 18.78
N ALA A 38 -34.95 13.82 18.71
CA ALA A 38 -34.37 14.78 19.67
C ALA A 38 -33.03 15.36 19.18
N GLN A 39 -33.04 16.66 18.92
CA GLN A 39 -31.96 17.64 19.09
C GLN A 39 -32.57 18.79 19.92
N PRO A 40 -31.86 19.85 20.36
CA PRO A 40 -30.42 20.09 20.64
C PRO A 40 -30.21 20.89 21.96
N ARG A 41 -28.95 21.27 22.32
CA ARG A 41 -28.53 22.47 23.12
C ARG A 41 -26.98 22.49 23.14
N GLU A 42 -26.22 23.44 22.58
CA GLU A 42 -26.00 24.90 22.72
C GLU A 42 -25.30 25.40 24.00
N LYS A 43 -24.15 26.10 23.79
CA LYS A 43 -23.51 27.19 24.58
C LYS A 43 -22.65 26.80 25.80
N LEU A 44 -21.57 27.47 26.23
CA LEU A 44 -20.89 28.76 25.93
C LEU A 44 -19.50 28.74 26.64
N ASP A 45 -18.50 29.49 26.14
CA ASP A 45 -17.40 30.25 26.81
C ASP A 45 -16.46 29.54 27.85
N GLU A 46 -15.24 29.94 28.21
CA GLU A 46 -14.43 31.17 28.24
C GLU A 46 -12.97 30.69 28.55
N GLU A 47 -11.94 31.13 27.84
CA GLU A 47 -10.91 32.09 28.29
C GLU A 47 -9.68 31.56 29.09
N ASP A 48 -8.53 31.99 28.57
CA ASP A 48 -7.42 32.60 29.29
C ASP A 48 -6.42 31.73 30.07
N ARG A 49 -5.20 31.65 29.52
CA ARG A 49 -3.94 32.03 30.20
C ARG A 49 -2.71 31.76 29.33
N ARG A 50 -2.16 32.83 28.76
CA ARG A 50 -0.70 32.97 28.55
C ARG A 50 -0.06 33.41 29.86
N PRO A 51 1.25 33.14 30.05
CA PRO A 51 2.15 34.29 30.06
C PRO A 51 3.46 34.06 29.31
N SER A 52 4.16 35.17 29.16
CA SER A 52 5.19 35.48 28.17
C SER A 52 6.53 35.85 28.83
N ILE A 53 7.60 35.75 28.02
CA ILE A 53 8.91 36.43 28.09
C ILE A 53 9.97 35.92 29.09
N ALA A 54 11.13 35.50 28.54
CA ALA A 54 12.44 35.89 29.06
C ALA A 54 13.52 35.77 27.96
N ILE A 55 14.02 36.93 27.52
CA ILE A 55 15.18 37.13 26.64
C ILE A 55 16.42 37.26 27.53
N ALA A 56 17.49 36.49 27.28
CA ALA A 56 18.81 36.77 27.86
C ALA A 56 19.99 36.32 26.97
N LYS A 57 20.54 37.32 26.27
CA LYS A 57 21.93 37.62 25.88
C LYS A 57 23.02 36.52 25.92
N ARG A 58 23.62 36.35 24.74
CA ARG A 58 25.07 36.35 24.38
C ARG A 58 26.10 36.03 25.48
N HIS A 59 26.91 35.00 25.21
CA HIS A 59 28.34 35.01 25.54
C HIS A 59 29.21 34.52 24.38
N HIS A 60 30.23 35.32 24.08
CA HIS A 60 31.34 35.07 23.17
C HIS A 60 32.06 33.77 23.49
N ARG A 61 32.44 33.00 22.47
CA ARG A 61 33.43 31.92 22.58
C ARG A 61 34.55 32.16 21.55
N PRO A 62 35.84 32.10 21.95
CA PRO A 62 36.95 32.45 21.07
C PRO A 62 37.21 31.35 20.03
N ALA A 63 37.74 31.82 18.90
CA ALA A 63 38.16 31.04 17.74
C ALA A 63 39.04 29.86 18.14
N ARG A 64 38.55 28.65 17.85
CA ARG A 64 39.29 27.39 18.01
C ARG A 64 39.85 27.03 16.64
N GLN A 65 41.17 26.91 16.60
CA GLN A 65 42.00 26.58 15.44
C GLN A 65 41.43 25.40 14.64
N SER A 66 41.20 25.64 13.35
CA SER A 66 40.77 24.63 12.38
C SER A 66 41.95 23.74 12.02
N ILE A 67 42.10 22.65 12.75
CA ILE A 67 42.86 21.49 12.27
C ILE A 67 42.01 20.85 11.18
N LEU A 68 42.56 20.77 9.97
CA LEU A 68 42.01 20.01 8.83
C LEU A 68 42.02 18.52 9.20
N THR A 69 40.99 18.07 9.92
CA THR A 69 40.65 16.64 9.98
C THR A 69 39.90 16.30 8.71
N VAL A 70 40.57 15.55 7.84
CA VAL A 70 39.92 14.84 6.73
C VAL A 70 38.79 14.01 7.34
N ASP A 71 37.57 14.33 6.93
CA ASP A 71 36.34 13.78 7.47
C ASP A 71 36.25 12.29 7.12
N ALA A 72 36.67 11.43 8.06
CA ALA A 72 36.54 9.98 7.96
C ALA A 72 35.08 9.50 8.15
N LEU A 73 34.11 10.43 8.23
CA LEU A 73 32.69 10.18 8.32
C LEU A 73 32.01 10.57 7.00
N SER A 74 32.46 10.02 5.87
CA SER A 74 31.50 9.82 4.78
C SER A 74 30.38 8.96 5.35
N PRO A 75 29.14 9.47 5.53
CA PRO A 75 28.08 8.59 5.95
C PRO A 75 27.95 7.57 4.83
N THR A 76 28.20 6.30 5.14
CA THR A 76 27.64 5.20 4.35
C THR A 76 26.14 5.36 4.46
N THR A 77 25.56 6.24 3.64
CA THR A 77 24.16 6.58 3.64
C THR A 77 23.43 5.27 3.39
N ALA A 78 22.67 4.83 4.41
CA ALA A 78 21.84 3.66 4.25
C ALA A 78 21.02 3.83 2.96
N PRO A 79 20.97 2.79 2.10
CA PRO A 79 20.35 2.93 0.79
C PRO A 79 18.91 3.40 0.95
N GLU A 80 18.54 4.43 0.22
CA GLU A 80 17.20 5.00 0.25
C GLU A 80 16.17 3.88 -0.03
N LYS A 81 15.16 3.77 0.84
CA LYS A 81 14.10 2.76 0.71
C LYS A 81 12.77 3.43 0.42
N MET A 82 12.03 2.86 -0.52
CA MET A 82 10.67 3.28 -0.88
C MET A 82 9.67 2.18 -0.52
N GLN A 83 8.49 2.57 -0.02
CA GLN A 83 7.39 1.64 0.23
C GLN A 83 6.68 1.30 -1.08
N ILE A 84 6.45 0.00 -1.33
CA ILE A 84 5.66 -0.47 -2.46
C ILE A 84 4.49 -1.30 -1.98
N PHE A 85 3.33 -1.08 -2.60
CA PHE A 85 2.15 -1.91 -2.44
C PHE A 85 2.19 -3.08 -3.41
N LEU A 86 1.96 -4.27 -2.87
CA LEU A 86 2.09 -5.55 -3.55
C LEU A 86 0.76 -6.28 -3.49
N SER A 87 0.45 -7.03 -4.54
CA SER A 87 -0.73 -7.90 -4.51
C SER A 87 -0.50 -9.21 -5.26
N ALA A 88 -1.03 -10.30 -4.73
CA ALA A 88 -0.87 -11.62 -5.32
C ALA A 88 -2.12 -12.49 -5.08
N ARG A 89 -2.32 -13.49 -5.94
CA ARG A 89 -3.37 -14.50 -5.77
C ARG A 89 -2.78 -15.77 -5.16
N PRO A 90 -3.54 -16.52 -4.35
CA PRO A 90 -3.15 -17.87 -3.97
C PRO A 90 -2.78 -18.75 -5.17
N PRO A 91 -1.79 -19.64 -5.04
CA PRO A 91 -1.49 -20.61 -6.07
C PRO A 91 -2.60 -21.67 -6.18
N ALA A 92 -2.67 -22.35 -7.33
CA ALA A 92 -3.50 -23.53 -7.48
C ALA A 92 -3.01 -24.66 -6.56
N PRO A 93 -3.87 -25.64 -6.21
CA PRO A 93 -3.45 -26.83 -5.49
C PRO A 93 -2.24 -27.50 -6.16
N GLU A 94 -1.34 -28.09 -5.36
CA GLU A 94 -0.14 -28.81 -5.82
C GLU A 94 0.96 -27.95 -6.45
N VAL A 95 0.75 -26.64 -6.61
CA VAL A 95 1.81 -25.74 -7.09
C VAL A 95 2.89 -25.54 -6.03
N SER A 96 2.49 -25.48 -4.75
CA SER A 96 3.39 -25.34 -3.61
C SER A 96 2.87 -26.14 -2.43
N GLU A 97 3.60 -27.20 -2.09
CA GLU A 97 3.29 -28.01 -0.91
C GLU A 97 3.45 -27.21 0.38
N ILE A 98 4.35 -26.22 0.42
CA ILE A 98 4.48 -25.33 1.57
C ILE A 98 3.18 -24.55 1.77
N TYR A 99 2.64 -23.98 0.69
CA TYR A 99 1.36 -23.28 0.75
C TYR A 99 0.22 -24.22 1.18
N ASP A 100 0.12 -25.40 0.57
CA ASP A 100 -0.92 -26.38 0.85
C ASP A 100 -0.88 -26.89 2.31
N ASN A 101 0.31 -26.96 2.90
CA ASN A 101 0.48 -27.27 4.32
C ASN A 101 0.11 -26.09 5.23
N LEU A 102 0.48 -24.86 4.85
CA LEU A 102 0.18 -23.66 5.64
C LEU A 102 -1.32 -23.38 5.72
N ILE A 103 -2.08 -23.59 4.65
CA ILE A 103 -3.53 -23.36 4.66
C ILE A 103 -4.32 -24.32 5.55
N ARG A 104 -3.71 -25.43 6.00
CA ARG A 104 -4.32 -26.32 7.01
C ARG A 104 -4.36 -25.70 8.41
N GLN A 105 -3.48 -24.74 8.68
CA GLN A 105 -3.30 -24.13 10.01
C GLN A 105 -3.65 -22.63 10.02
N TYR A 106 -3.52 -21.95 8.88
CA TYR A 106 -3.72 -20.53 8.73
C TYR A 106 -4.68 -20.21 7.58
N SER A 107 -5.22 -18.98 7.56
CA SER A 107 -6.05 -18.53 6.45
C SER A 107 -5.22 -18.39 5.15
N PRO A 108 -5.84 -18.56 3.95
CA PRO A 108 -5.15 -18.40 2.66
C PRO A 108 -4.34 -17.11 2.54
N SER A 109 -4.90 -16.00 3.02
CA SER A 109 -4.23 -14.70 3.01
C SER A 109 -2.98 -14.68 3.88
N LYS A 110 -3.07 -15.19 5.11
CA LYS A 110 -1.94 -15.26 6.05
C LYS A 110 -0.85 -16.20 5.53
N SER A 111 -1.23 -17.37 5.01
CA SER A 111 -0.30 -18.33 4.42
C SER A 111 0.49 -17.72 3.26
N LEU A 112 -0.20 -17.04 2.35
CA LEU A 112 0.48 -16.39 1.22
C LEU A 112 1.37 -15.23 1.67
N GLN A 113 0.94 -14.42 2.65
CA GLN A 113 1.78 -13.35 3.22
C GLN A 113 3.06 -13.89 3.87
N MET A 114 2.99 -15.03 4.55
CA MET A 114 4.16 -15.67 5.16
C MET A 114 5.18 -16.09 4.08
N ILE A 115 4.71 -16.74 3.01
CA ILE A 115 5.56 -17.13 1.89
C ILE A 115 6.11 -15.88 1.18
N LEU A 116 5.25 -14.92 0.86
CA LEU A 116 5.62 -13.71 0.12
C LEU A 116 6.71 -12.92 0.86
N ARG A 117 6.69 -12.87 2.20
CA ARG A 117 7.75 -12.24 2.99
C ARG A 117 9.12 -12.86 2.72
N ARG A 118 9.19 -14.19 2.61
CA ARG A 118 10.43 -14.90 2.30
C ARG A 118 10.80 -14.73 0.82
N ALA A 119 9.85 -14.99 -0.06
CA ALA A 119 10.02 -14.92 -1.52
C ALA A 119 10.55 -13.56 -1.97
N LEU A 120 10.04 -12.45 -1.42
CA LEU A 120 10.54 -11.11 -1.77
C LEU A 120 11.96 -10.87 -1.25
N GLY A 121 12.35 -11.47 -0.12
CA GLY A 121 13.73 -11.38 0.39
C GLY A 121 14.71 -12.09 -0.55
N ASP A 122 14.36 -13.29 -1.00
CA ASP A 122 15.15 -14.03 -1.98
C ASP A 122 15.17 -13.28 -3.34
N PHE A 123 14.04 -12.70 -3.75
CA PHE A 123 13.93 -11.94 -5.00
C PHE A 123 14.70 -10.62 -5.00
N GLU A 124 14.90 -9.97 -3.85
CA GLU A 124 15.80 -8.80 -3.73
C GLU A 124 17.23 -9.17 -4.09
N ASN A 125 17.71 -10.34 -3.67
CA ASN A 125 19.03 -10.83 -4.05
C ASN A 125 19.11 -11.09 -5.56
N MET A 126 18.05 -11.67 -6.14
CA MET A 126 17.94 -11.91 -7.59
C MET A 126 17.85 -10.63 -8.43
N LEU A 127 17.30 -9.55 -7.85
CA LEU A 127 17.29 -8.23 -8.49
C LEU A 127 18.69 -7.60 -8.46
N ALA A 128 19.45 -7.84 -7.39
CA ALA A 128 20.80 -7.31 -7.25
C ALA A 128 21.80 -7.95 -8.21
N ASP A 129 21.70 -9.26 -8.46
CA ASP A 129 22.57 -9.99 -9.40
C ASP A 129 22.03 -10.03 -10.85
N GLY A 130 20.76 -9.64 -11.06
CA GLY A 130 20.11 -9.63 -12.37
C GLY A 130 19.55 -10.99 -12.81
N SER A 131 19.69 -12.05 -12.02
CA SER A 131 19.21 -13.41 -12.31
C SER A 131 17.68 -13.50 -12.42
N PHE A 132 16.96 -12.54 -11.83
CA PHE A 132 15.49 -12.46 -11.89
C PHE A 132 14.91 -12.47 -13.30
N ARG A 133 15.68 -12.08 -14.32
CA ARG A 133 15.23 -12.05 -15.73
C ARG A 133 14.98 -13.44 -16.31
N ALA A 134 15.70 -14.45 -15.81
CA ALA A 134 15.52 -15.85 -16.21
C ALA A 134 14.47 -16.57 -15.35
N ALA A 135 14.01 -15.94 -14.28
CA ALA A 135 13.10 -16.54 -13.34
C ALA A 135 11.66 -16.61 -13.89
N PRO A 136 10.83 -17.55 -13.40
CA PRO A 136 9.43 -17.63 -13.78
C PRO A 136 8.66 -16.36 -13.42
N LYS A 137 7.76 -15.94 -14.30
CA LYS A 137 6.98 -14.70 -14.14
C LYS A 137 5.62 -14.91 -13.48
N SER A 138 5.07 -16.12 -13.58
CA SER A 138 3.75 -16.47 -13.06
C SER A 138 3.68 -17.93 -12.66
N TYR A 139 2.63 -18.26 -11.91
CA TYR A 139 2.32 -19.62 -11.46
C TYR A 139 0.84 -19.91 -11.72
N PRO A 140 0.43 -21.20 -11.79
CA PRO A 140 -0.97 -21.57 -11.95
C PRO A 140 -1.81 -21.08 -10.78
N ILE A 141 -2.98 -20.51 -11.08
CA ILE A 141 -3.97 -20.03 -10.10
C ILE A 141 -5.27 -20.84 -10.24
N PRO A 142 -6.06 -21.05 -9.16
CA PRO A 142 -7.34 -21.75 -9.24
C PRO A 142 -8.28 -21.04 -10.23
N GLN A 143 -8.88 -21.82 -11.15
CA GLN A 143 -9.88 -21.32 -12.11
C GLN A 143 -11.32 -21.56 -11.64
N THR A 144 -11.51 -22.13 -10.45
CA THR A 144 -12.82 -22.55 -9.97
C THR A 144 -13.63 -21.32 -9.56
N ASN A 145 -14.79 -21.12 -10.19
CA ASN A 145 -15.74 -20.03 -9.86
C ASN A 145 -16.26 -20.09 -8.40
N SER A 146 -15.96 -21.17 -7.67
CA SER A 146 -16.38 -21.39 -6.28
C SER A 146 -15.37 -20.83 -5.26
N GLU A 147 -14.08 -20.80 -5.60
CA GLU A 147 -13.09 -20.12 -4.76
C GLU A 147 -13.25 -18.61 -4.99
N LYS A 148 -13.82 -17.93 -3.99
CA LYS A 148 -13.86 -16.46 -3.91
C LYS A 148 -12.53 -15.92 -4.40
N SER A 149 -12.52 -14.94 -5.29
CA SER A 149 -11.31 -14.38 -5.89
C SER A 149 -10.44 -13.69 -4.83
N ILE A 150 -9.67 -14.48 -4.07
CA ILE A 150 -8.84 -13.99 -2.99
C ILE A 150 -7.66 -13.26 -3.63
N ILE A 151 -7.58 -11.96 -3.39
CA ILE A 151 -6.41 -11.16 -3.67
C ILE A 151 -5.80 -10.71 -2.34
N VAL A 152 -4.55 -11.11 -2.13
CA VAL A 152 -3.79 -10.73 -0.94
C VAL A 152 -3.07 -9.43 -1.25
N GLN A 153 -3.24 -8.44 -0.39
CA GLN A 153 -2.56 -7.14 -0.50
C GLN A 153 -1.60 -6.98 0.67
N THR A 154 -0.42 -6.42 0.40
CA THR A 154 0.58 -6.12 1.41
C THR A 154 1.47 -4.96 0.95
N SER A 155 2.42 -4.53 1.77
CA SER A 155 3.44 -3.56 1.37
C SER A 155 4.79 -3.91 1.96
N ARG A 156 5.87 -3.49 1.29
CA ARG A 156 7.25 -3.70 1.75
C ARG A 156 8.13 -2.52 1.36
N MET A 157 9.12 -2.21 2.20
CA MET A 157 10.19 -1.26 1.91
C MET A 157 11.25 -1.93 1.04
N PHE A 158 11.55 -1.35 -0.11
CA PHE A 158 12.55 -1.83 -1.05
C PHE A 158 13.61 -0.75 -1.31
N PRO A 159 14.89 -1.11 -1.51
CA PRO A 159 15.91 -0.16 -1.95
C PRO A 159 15.57 0.42 -3.33
N VAL A 160 15.64 1.74 -3.47
CA VAL A 160 15.30 2.45 -4.73
C VAL A 160 16.06 1.90 -5.95
N PRO A 161 17.38 1.62 -5.89
CA PRO A 161 18.11 1.10 -7.05
C PRO A 161 17.57 -0.24 -7.58
N LEU A 162 17.16 -1.15 -6.68
CA LEU A 162 16.58 -2.44 -7.09
C LEU A 162 15.21 -2.28 -7.72
N LEU A 163 14.47 -1.24 -7.33
CA LEU A 163 13.17 -0.93 -7.90
C LEU A 163 13.27 -0.36 -9.30
N GLU A 164 14.29 0.43 -9.58
CA GLU A 164 14.57 0.90 -10.94
C GLU A 164 14.89 -0.29 -11.85
N VAL A 165 15.74 -1.23 -11.38
CA VAL A 165 16.02 -2.47 -12.10
C VAL A 165 14.75 -3.28 -12.36
N ALA A 166 13.90 -3.44 -11.34
CA ALA A 166 12.63 -4.14 -11.47
C ALA A 166 11.66 -3.41 -12.44
N ARG A 167 11.55 -2.08 -12.35
CA ARG A 167 10.68 -1.28 -13.24
C ARG A 167 11.12 -1.37 -14.69
N ASN A 168 12.42 -1.25 -14.96
CA ASN A 168 12.96 -1.38 -16.31
C ASN A 168 12.61 -2.73 -16.96
N HIS A 169 12.39 -3.79 -16.16
CA HIS A 169 11.99 -5.10 -16.66
C HIS A 169 10.47 -5.31 -16.74
N PHE A 170 9.74 -4.97 -15.67
CA PHE A 170 8.30 -5.25 -15.57
C PHE A 170 7.42 -4.16 -16.17
N ASP A 171 7.97 -2.96 -16.37
CA ASP A 171 7.35 -1.79 -16.96
C ASP A 171 8.33 -1.08 -17.92
N PRO A 172 8.74 -1.74 -19.02
CA PRO A 172 9.77 -1.21 -19.93
C PRO A 172 9.32 0.06 -20.67
N LEU A 173 8.02 0.33 -20.73
CA LEU A 173 7.44 1.50 -21.41
C LEU A 173 6.99 2.59 -20.43
N GLY A 174 7.03 2.35 -19.11
CA GLY A 174 6.53 3.31 -18.13
C GLY A 174 5.01 3.51 -18.14
N LEU A 175 4.25 2.52 -18.65
CA LEU A 175 2.79 2.61 -18.83
C LEU A 175 2.04 1.85 -17.73
N GLU A 176 2.72 1.03 -16.95
CA GLU A 176 2.09 0.25 -15.89
C GLU A 176 1.78 1.14 -14.68
N THR A 177 0.57 0.97 -14.12
CA THR A 177 0.24 1.61 -12.85
C THR A 177 1.10 1.03 -11.72
N THR A 178 1.31 1.79 -10.64
CA THR A 178 2.01 1.30 -9.43
C THR A 178 1.41 0.01 -8.89
N ARG A 179 0.08 -0.13 -8.94
CA ARG A 179 -0.65 -1.33 -8.55
C ARG A 179 -0.34 -2.53 -9.46
N ALA A 180 -0.32 -2.31 -10.78
CA ALA A 180 -0.02 -3.37 -11.74
C ALA A 180 1.44 -3.82 -11.64
N PHE A 181 2.38 -2.88 -11.51
CA PHE A 181 3.78 -3.16 -11.22
C PHE A 181 3.93 -4.00 -9.94
N GLY A 182 3.31 -3.57 -8.83
CA GLY A 182 3.35 -4.29 -7.57
C GLY A 182 2.74 -5.70 -7.64
N HIS A 183 1.73 -5.89 -8.49
CA HIS A 183 1.17 -7.20 -8.78
C HIS A 183 2.15 -8.10 -9.53
N LYS A 184 2.77 -7.59 -10.60
CA LYS A 184 3.78 -8.33 -11.39
C LYS A 184 4.98 -8.72 -10.54
N LEU A 185 5.49 -7.78 -9.74
CA LEU A 185 6.63 -8.00 -8.85
C LEU A 185 6.34 -9.11 -7.82
N ALA A 186 5.20 -9.02 -7.13
CA ALA A 186 4.82 -10.02 -6.13
C ALA A 186 4.58 -11.41 -6.76
N THR A 187 3.95 -11.44 -7.93
CA THR A 187 3.65 -12.68 -8.65
C THR A 187 4.93 -13.35 -9.15
N ALA A 188 5.88 -12.59 -9.69
CA ALA A 188 7.17 -13.11 -10.13
C ALA A 188 8.04 -13.63 -8.96
N ALA A 189 8.04 -12.92 -7.82
CA ALA A 189 8.74 -13.37 -6.63
C ALA A 189 8.19 -14.72 -6.12
N LEU A 190 6.86 -14.85 -6.04
CA LEU A 190 6.20 -16.10 -5.67
C LEU A 190 6.45 -17.22 -6.70
N ALA A 191 6.38 -16.92 -8.00
CA ALA A 191 6.67 -17.89 -9.05
C ALA A 191 8.10 -18.43 -8.94
N SER A 192 9.06 -17.55 -8.64
CA SER A 192 10.46 -17.92 -8.41
C SER A 192 10.61 -18.81 -7.18
N PHE A 193 9.93 -18.47 -6.08
CA PHE A 193 9.92 -19.27 -4.87
C PHE A 193 9.35 -20.68 -5.10
N PHE A 194 8.18 -20.78 -5.74
CA PHE A 194 7.54 -22.08 -6.05
C PHE A 194 8.37 -22.91 -7.03
N ALA A 195 9.08 -22.29 -7.98
CA ALA A 195 9.99 -23.02 -8.85
C ALA A 195 11.20 -23.58 -8.09
N GLY A 196 11.75 -22.82 -7.13
CA GLY A 196 12.81 -23.27 -6.24
C GLY A 196 12.41 -24.44 -5.34
N GLU A 197 11.14 -24.50 -4.91
CA GLU A 197 10.60 -25.66 -4.18
C GLU A 197 10.63 -26.94 -5.03
N LYS A 198 10.27 -26.83 -6.32
CA LYS A 198 10.24 -27.97 -7.24
C LYS A 198 11.63 -28.50 -7.55
N THR A 199 12.65 -27.64 -7.59
CA THR A 199 14.04 -28.05 -7.88
C THR A 199 14.71 -28.70 -6.67
N THR A 200 14.42 -28.26 -5.45
CA THR A 200 15.06 -28.77 -4.22
C THR A 200 14.60 -30.17 -3.83
N LYS A 201 13.51 -30.67 -4.43
CA LYS A 201 12.95 -32.01 -4.18
C LYS A 201 13.48 -33.10 -5.11
N ARG A 202 14.38 -32.77 -6.03
CA ARG A 202 15.15 -33.75 -6.80
C ARG A 202 16.48 -34.01 -6.13
#